data_AF-A0A835L0T7-F1
#
_entry.id   AF-A0A835L0T7-F1
#
_cell.length_a   1.000
_cell.length_b   1.000
_cell.length_c   1.000
_cell.angle_alpha   90.00
_cell.angle_beta   90.00
_cell.angle_gamma   90.00
#
_symmetry.space_group_name_H-M   'P 1'
#
loop_
_entity.id
_entity.type
_entity.pdbx_description
1 polymer ?
#
loop_
_entity_poly.entity_id
_entity_poly.type
_entity_poly.pdbx_seq_one_letter_code
_entity_poly.pdbx_strand_id
1 'polypeptide(L)'
;MSGGAAGGGLGAGFSYQKFVYVALEQTRLRTALAPHPSQERFKFIKTNEDNSVFDALSFSAPKIRLLRSLTVEQKNSVQVLDFAAFSEPEYDLPIFCANAFTSPARSIVVLDLNPLFDTSEHKDYREKYYRNLMPLIDKYSELLPWGGKITSESLRFFSPVVIWTILEPTEANHQILYSAFMDYFKVWLELMDEAVQETSREKIDRNREAQHKYLTWRAEKDPGYPLLKKLIGECAAKDLVREFLFEGVSSLGTKSFLEYFPEYAQEDGTVNKKRSMAGKSFEARPWDAHGQFIGGDAGVW
;
A
#
# COMPACT_ATOMS: atom_id res chain seq x y z
N MET A 1 -27.15 -37.85 9.97
CA MET A 1 -26.68 -36.46 10.11
C MET A 1 -25.20 -36.48 10.37
N SER A 2 -24.40 -36.01 9.43
CA SER A 2 -22.97 -35.73 9.60
C SER A 2 -22.53 -34.89 8.42
N GLY A 3 -22.80 -33.58 8.51
CA GLY A 3 -22.26 -32.59 7.58
C GLY A 3 -20.81 -32.31 7.95
N GLY A 4 -19.88 -32.88 7.19
CA GLY A 4 -18.46 -32.60 7.30
C GLY A 4 -18.08 -31.46 6.37
N ALA A 5 -17.40 -30.47 6.94
CA ALA A 5 -16.97 -29.20 6.34
C ALA A 5 -16.39 -29.34 4.94
N ALA A 6 -16.93 -28.56 4.00
CA ALA A 6 -16.29 -28.30 2.72
C ALA A 6 -15.07 -27.41 2.97
N GLY A 7 -13.88 -27.96 2.76
CA GLY A 7 -12.64 -27.18 2.71
C GLY A 7 -12.72 -26.20 1.53
N GLY A 8 -12.74 -24.91 1.84
CA GLY A 8 -12.61 -23.84 0.86
C GLY A 8 -11.23 -23.90 0.21
N GLY A 9 -11.10 -24.65 -0.87
CA GLY A 9 -9.98 -24.48 -1.78
C GLY A 9 -9.99 -23.06 -2.32
N LEU A 10 -8.81 -22.45 -2.47
CA LEU A 10 -8.60 -21.24 -3.27
C LEU A 10 -8.99 -21.57 -4.72
N GLY A 11 -10.30 -21.56 -5.01
CA GLY A 11 -10.89 -21.91 -6.31
C GLY A 11 -10.66 -20.80 -7.32
N ALA A 12 -10.81 -21.12 -8.60
CA ALA A 12 -10.55 -20.28 -9.76
C ALA A 12 -11.35 -18.95 -9.87
N GLY A 13 -12.07 -18.51 -8.84
CA GLY A 13 -12.85 -17.27 -8.79
C GLY A 13 -12.16 -16.10 -8.06
N PHE A 14 -11.05 -16.34 -7.35
CA PHE A 14 -10.30 -15.34 -6.58
C PHE A 14 -9.01 -15.02 -7.32
N SER A 15 -8.95 -13.99 -8.14
CA SER A 15 -7.65 -13.53 -8.64
C SER A 15 -7.54 -12.02 -8.56
N TYR A 16 -6.47 -11.58 -7.92
CA TYR A 16 -6.11 -10.18 -7.86
C TYR A 16 -5.68 -9.62 -9.22
N GLN A 17 -5.40 -10.46 -10.22
CA GLN A 17 -5.16 -10.00 -11.59
C GLN A 17 -6.34 -9.19 -12.14
N LYS A 18 -7.58 -9.54 -11.77
CA LYS A 18 -8.78 -8.78 -12.16
C LYS A 18 -8.76 -7.34 -11.63
N PHE A 19 -8.22 -7.12 -10.42
CA PHE A 19 -8.10 -5.79 -9.82
C PHE A 19 -7.14 -4.94 -10.65
N VAL A 20 -5.97 -5.52 -10.97
CA VAL A 20 -4.93 -4.89 -11.79
C VAL A 20 -5.47 -4.54 -13.17
N TYR A 21 -6.07 -5.51 -13.86
CA TYR A 21 -6.60 -5.31 -15.22
C TYR A 21 -7.56 -4.12 -15.28
N VAL A 22 -8.57 -4.10 -14.40
CA VAL A 22 -9.57 -3.03 -14.44
C VAL A 22 -8.99 -1.68 -14.00
N ALA A 23 -8.06 -1.65 -13.03
CA ALA A 23 -7.36 -0.41 -12.67
C ALA A 23 -6.57 0.18 -13.84
N LEU A 24 -5.84 -0.66 -14.58
CA LEU A 24 -5.10 -0.21 -15.77
C LEU A 24 -6.04 0.33 -16.85
N GLU A 25 -7.16 -0.36 -17.12
CA GLU A 25 -8.16 0.12 -18.08
C GLU A 25 -8.76 1.47 -17.66
N GLN A 26 -9.17 1.62 -16.38
CA GLN A 26 -9.69 2.90 -15.89
C GLN A 26 -8.67 4.02 -15.96
N THR A 27 -7.38 3.72 -15.75
CA THR A 27 -6.31 4.71 -15.88
C THR A 27 -6.12 5.14 -17.35
N ARG A 28 -6.17 4.18 -18.29
CA ARG A 28 -6.03 4.45 -19.74
C ARG A 28 -7.15 5.33 -20.31
N LEU A 29 -8.32 5.33 -19.69
CA LEU A 29 -9.42 6.23 -20.06
C LEU A 29 -9.12 7.70 -19.73
N ARG A 30 -8.19 7.97 -18.80
CA ARG A 30 -7.88 9.33 -18.31
C ARG A 30 -6.51 9.83 -18.76
N THR A 31 -5.53 8.93 -18.89
CA THR A 31 -4.18 9.28 -19.31
C THR A 31 -3.48 8.16 -20.08
N ALA A 32 -2.55 8.51 -20.97
CA ALA A 32 -1.72 7.53 -21.66
C ALA A 32 -0.68 6.93 -20.69
N LEU A 33 -0.70 5.60 -20.56
CA LEU A 33 0.30 4.84 -19.80
C LEU A 33 1.45 4.41 -20.72
N ALA A 34 2.68 4.72 -20.33
CA ALA A 34 3.90 4.21 -20.95
C ALA A 34 4.54 3.16 -20.03
N PRO A 35 5.16 2.09 -20.56
CA PRO A 35 5.94 1.17 -19.74
C PRO A 35 7.04 1.91 -18.96
N HIS A 36 7.13 1.69 -17.65
CA HIS A 36 8.18 2.29 -16.83
C HIS A 36 9.52 1.55 -17.05
N PRO A 37 10.70 2.21 -16.93
CA PRO A 37 11.99 1.54 -17.11
C PRO A 37 12.21 0.29 -16.23
N SER A 38 11.57 0.21 -15.06
CA SER A 38 11.64 -0.98 -14.20
C SER A 38 10.93 -2.21 -14.79
N GLN A 39 10.04 -2.04 -15.77
CA GLN A 39 9.23 -3.13 -16.35
C GLN A 39 10.10 -4.23 -16.95
N GLU A 40 11.15 -3.88 -17.70
CA GLU A 40 11.99 -4.87 -18.39
C GLU A 40 12.78 -5.73 -17.40
N ARG A 41 13.25 -5.14 -16.29
CA ARG A 41 14.03 -5.86 -15.27
C ARG A 41 13.20 -6.89 -14.50
N PHE A 42 11.91 -6.59 -14.26
CA PHE A 42 11.03 -7.41 -13.43
C PHE A 42 9.95 -8.15 -14.22
N LYS A 43 10.02 -8.13 -15.56
CA LYS A 43 9.12 -8.86 -16.46
C LYS A 43 9.09 -10.37 -16.18
N PHE A 44 10.24 -10.92 -15.77
CA PHE A 44 10.37 -12.33 -15.41
C PHE A 44 11.05 -12.44 -14.05
N ILE A 45 10.31 -12.94 -13.06
CA ILE A 45 10.82 -13.19 -11.71
C ILE A 45 10.97 -14.70 -11.55
N LYS A 46 12.21 -15.15 -11.37
CA LYS A 46 12.52 -16.56 -11.12
C LYS A 46 12.14 -16.91 -9.68
N THR A 47 11.37 -17.98 -9.52
CA THR A 47 10.97 -18.51 -8.21
C THR A 47 11.88 -19.65 -7.76
N ASN A 48 11.93 -19.88 -6.44
CA ASN A 48 12.64 -21.00 -5.83
C ASN A 48 11.91 -22.33 -6.06
N GLU A 49 10.58 -22.28 -6.13
CA GLU A 49 9.68 -23.41 -6.38
C GLU A 49 8.82 -23.13 -7.61
N ASP A 50 8.57 -24.16 -8.44
CA ASP A 50 7.78 -24.06 -9.67
C ASP A 50 6.25 -23.91 -9.42
N ASN A 51 5.83 -23.68 -8.18
CA ASN A 51 4.43 -23.59 -7.77
C ASN A 51 3.91 -22.16 -7.57
N SER A 52 4.78 -21.16 -7.78
CA SER A 52 4.50 -19.75 -7.55
C SER A 52 4.62 -18.97 -8.85
N VAL A 53 3.63 -18.16 -9.16
CA VAL A 53 3.61 -17.26 -10.32
C VAL A 53 3.66 -15.84 -9.83
N PHE A 54 4.57 -15.04 -10.39
CA PHE A 54 4.71 -13.62 -10.13
C PHE A 54 4.32 -12.87 -11.41
N ASP A 55 3.46 -11.88 -11.28
CA ASP A 55 3.17 -10.93 -12.37
C ASP A 55 3.42 -9.51 -11.88
N ALA A 56 4.34 -8.83 -12.54
CA ALA A 56 4.87 -7.53 -12.15
C ALA A 56 4.73 -6.56 -13.33
N LEU A 57 3.86 -5.57 -13.16
CA LEU A 57 3.61 -4.53 -14.17
C LEU A 57 3.98 -3.16 -13.62
N SER A 58 4.65 -2.33 -14.41
CA SER A 58 4.98 -0.94 -14.07
C SER A 58 4.83 0.00 -15.26
N PHE A 59 4.20 1.14 -14.98
CA PHE A 59 3.89 2.18 -15.96
C PHE A 59 4.16 3.57 -15.39
N SER A 60 4.36 4.55 -16.25
CA SER A 60 4.36 5.97 -15.94
C SER A 60 3.37 6.73 -16.83
N ALA A 61 3.03 7.94 -16.41
CA ALA A 61 2.17 8.88 -17.14
C ALA A 61 2.54 10.32 -16.75
N PRO A 62 2.04 11.37 -17.43
CA PRO A 62 2.44 12.75 -17.16
C PRO A 62 2.31 13.24 -15.69
N LYS A 63 1.34 12.73 -14.93
CA LYS A 63 1.19 13.03 -13.48
C LYS A 63 1.63 11.88 -12.57
N ILE A 64 1.97 10.73 -13.15
CA ILE A 64 2.23 9.47 -12.43
C ILE A 64 3.67 9.07 -12.67
N ARG A 65 4.50 9.22 -11.65
CA ARG A 65 5.88 8.76 -11.66
C ARG A 65 5.94 7.25 -11.82
N LEU A 66 5.13 6.52 -11.05
CA LEU A 66 5.09 5.07 -11.06
C LEU A 66 3.72 4.53 -10.65
N LEU A 67 3.03 3.88 -11.58
CA LEU A 67 1.91 2.98 -11.34
C LEU A 67 2.44 1.55 -11.43
N ARG A 68 2.38 0.79 -10.33
CA ARG A 68 2.90 -0.59 -10.34
C ARG A 68 2.00 -1.58 -9.62
N SER A 69 2.00 -2.80 -10.13
CA SER A 69 1.34 -3.95 -9.52
C SER A 69 2.28 -5.12 -9.42
N LEU A 70 2.28 -5.79 -8.27
CA LEU A 70 2.82 -7.12 -8.08
C LEU A 70 1.65 -8.03 -7.65
N THR A 71 1.40 -9.08 -8.44
CA THR A 71 0.56 -10.20 -7.98
C THR A 71 1.42 -11.43 -7.80
N VAL A 72 1.12 -12.20 -6.76
CA VAL A 72 1.76 -13.49 -6.50
C VAL A 72 0.67 -14.52 -6.29
N GLU A 73 0.73 -15.61 -7.05
CA GLU A 73 -0.17 -16.74 -6.87
C GLU A 73 0.65 -18.00 -6.60
N GLN A 74 0.55 -18.53 -5.38
CA GLN A 74 1.08 -19.85 -5.03
C GLN A 74 -0.09 -20.82 -4.91
N LYS A 75 -0.08 -21.86 -5.77
CA LYS A 75 -1.19 -22.81 -5.89
C LYS A 75 -1.62 -23.37 -4.53
N ASN A 76 -2.92 -23.27 -4.22
CA ASN A 76 -3.55 -23.74 -2.98
C ASN A 76 -2.93 -23.18 -1.67
N SER A 77 -2.15 -22.10 -1.73
CA SER A 77 -1.37 -21.62 -0.59
C SER A 77 -1.59 -20.13 -0.31
N VAL A 78 -1.18 -19.25 -1.22
CA VAL A 78 -1.28 -17.80 -0.99
C VAL A 78 -1.57 -17.05 -2.27
N GLN A 79 -2.27 -15.93 -2.13
CA GLN A 79 -2.42 -14.91 -3.16
C GLN A 79 -2.04 -13.54 -2.59
N VAL A 80 -1.33 -12.75 -3.38
CA VAL A 80 -0.88 -11.41 -2.99
C VAL A 80 -1.26 -10.41 -4.06
N LEU A 81 -1.71 -9.24 -3.63
CA LEU A 81 -1.76 -8.01 -4.40
C LEU A 81 -0.93 -6.96 -3.69
N ASP A 82 0.00 -6.35 -4.41
CA ASP A 82 0.60 -5.08 -4.05
C ASP A 82 0.44 -4.13 -5.23
N PHE A 83 -0.50 -3.19 -5.14
CA PHE A 83 -0.79 -2.20 -6.17
C PHE A 83 -0.67 -0.79 -5.59
N ALA A 84 0.03 0.10 -6.29
CA ALA A 84 0.17 1.48 -5.86
C ALA A 84 0.41 2.41 -7.02
N ALA A 85 0.05 3.67 -6.80
CA ALA A 85 0.29 4.76 -7.71
C ALA A 85 1.02 5.90 -6.98
N PHE A 86 2.20 6.25 -7.49
CA PHE A 86 3.02 7.35 -7.01
C PHE A 86 2.96 8.49 -8.01
N SER A 87 2.59 9.69 -7.56
CA SER A 87 2.61 10.88 -8.40
C SER A 87 4.02 11.39 -8.64
N GLU A 88 4.18 12.18 -9.70
CA GLU A 88 5.35 13.06 -9.84
C GLU A 88 5.38 14.08 -8.68
N PRO A 89 6.57 14.49 -8.18
CA PRO A 89 6.67 15.41 -7.05
C PRO A 89 6.00 16.78 -7.23
N GLU A 90 5.74 17.18 -8.48
CA GLU A 90 4.97 18.37 -8.82
C GLU A 90 3.48 18.25 -8.46
N TYR A 91 2.99 17.05 -8.16
CA TYR A 91 1.61 16.81 -7.72
C TYR A 91 1.64 16.17 -6.33
N ASP A 92 1.12 16.87 -5.33
CA ASP A 92 1.07 16.45 -3.92
C ASP A 92 -0.02 15.42 -3.64
N LEU A 93 -0.37 14.58 -4.62
CA LEU A 93 -1.42 13.58 -4.52
C LEU A 93 -1.10 12.58 -3.38
N PRO A 94 -2.14 12.06 -2.70
CA PRO A 94 -2.00 10.86 -1.90
C PRO A 94 -1.45 9.69 -2.72
N ILE A 95 -0.72 8.80 -2.07
CA ILE A 95 -0.23 7.56 -2.68
C ILE A 95 -1.38 6.55 -2.63
N PHE A 96 -1.90 6.12 -3.78
CA PHE A 96 -2.84 5.01 -3.79
C PHE A 96 -2.12 3.74 -3.35
N CYS A 97 -2.68 2.98 -2.42
CA CYS A 97 -2.07 1.77 -1.89
C CYS A 97 -3.12 0.67 -1.68
N ALA A 98 -2.94 -0.46 -2.33
CA ALA A 98 -3.73 -1.67 -2.12
C ALA A 98 -2.79 -2.86 -1.90
N ASN A 99 -2.67 -3.28 -0.64
CA ASN A 99 -1.90 -4.43 -0.22
C ASN A 99 -2.87 -5.49 0.33
N ALA A 100 -3.00 -6.62 -0.36
CA ALA A 100 -3.80 -7.74 0.09
C ALA A 100 -2.97 -9.02 0.13
N PHE A 101 -3.04 -9.74 1.24
CA PHE A 101 -2.49 -11.08 1.39
C PHE A 101 -3.62 -12.03 1.75
N THR A 102 -3.85 -13.06 0.95
CA THR A 102 -4.88 -14.07 1.19
C THR A 102 -4.25 -15.45 1.29
N SER A 103 -4.59 -16.19 2.33
CA SER A 103 -4.31 -17.61 2.50
C SER A 103 -5.61 -18.37 2.79
N PRO A 104 -5.61 -19.72 2.80
CA PRO A 104 -6.79 -20.50 3.19
C PRO A 104 -7.35 -20.16 4.58
N ALA A 105 -6.55 -19.55 5.45
CA ALA A 105 -6.96 -19.20 6.80
C ALA A 105 -7.59 -17.80 6.91
N ARG A 106 -7.13 -16.83 6.11
CA ARG A 106 -7.55 -15.42 6.22
C ARG A 106 -7.05 -14.57 5.05
N SER A 107 -7.75 -13.46 4.83
CA SER A 107 -7.29 -12.32 4.06
C SER A 107 -6.87 -11.19 5.00
N ILE A 108 -5.70 -10.60 4.78
CA ILE A 108 -5.15 -9.44 5.49
C ILE A 108 -5.00 -8.33 4.47
N VAL A 109 -5.68 -7.21 4.69
CA VAL A 109 -5.81 -6.16 3.68
C VAL A 109 -5.52 -4.79 4.28
N VAL A 110 -4.74 -4.00 3.54
CA VAL A 110 -4.63 -2.55 3.66
C VAL A 110 -5.01 -1.94 2.32
N LEU A 111 -6.07 -1.14 2.29
CA LEU A 111 -6.48 -0.33 1.13
C LEU A 111 -6.60 1.12 1.58
N ASP A 112 -5.88 2.02 0.92
CA ASP A 112 -5.82 3.42 1.35
C ASP A 112 -5.42 4.37 0.21
N LEU A 113 -5.68 5.64 0.44
CA LEU A 113 -5.02 6.76 -0.22
C LEU A 113 -4.03 7.33 0.80
N ASN A 114 -2.87 6.69 0.97
CA ASN A 114 -1.88 7.08 1.98
C ASN A 114 -1.49 8.55 1.79
N PRO A 115 -1.55 9.38 2.84
CA PRO A 115 -1.27 10.79 2.70
C PRO A 115 0.23 11.01 2.47
N LEU A 116 0.56 11.98 1.62
CA LEU A 116 1.95 12.39 1.44
C LEU A 116 2.50 13.04 2.73
N PHE A 117 1.64 13.74 3.47
CA PHE A 117 1.98 14.42 4.72
C PHE A 117 1.13 13.91 5.88
N ASP A 118 1.70 13.84 7.09
CA ASP A 118 0.96 13.39 8.28
C ASP A 118 -0.31 14.22 8.48
N THR A 119 -1.47 13.55 8.49
CA THR A 119 -2.78 14.21 8.55
C THR A 119 -3.17 14.71 9.94
N SER A 120 -2.42 14.33 10.98
CA SER A 120 -2.56 14.89 12.32
C SER A 120 -1.87 16.25 12.44
N GLU A 121 -0.73 16.42 11.76
CA GLU A 121 0.07 17.64 11.74
C GLU A 121 -0.38 18.62 10.65
N HIS A 122 -0.64 18.11 9.44
CA HIS A 122 -1.00 18.88 8.25
C HIS A 122 -2.50 18.89 7.99
N LYS A 123 -3.21 19.67 8.81
CA LYS A 123 -4.68 19.80 8.75
C LYS A 123 -5.19 20.32 7.41
N ASP A 124 -4.45 21.21 6.76
CA ASP A 124 -4.73 21.74 5.43
C ASP A 124 -4.67 20.65 4.35
N TYR A 125 -3.65 19.80 4.39
CA TYR A 125 -3.55 18.64 3.52
C TYR A 125 -4.68 17.63 3.77
N ARG A 126 -4.99 17.38 5.05
CA ARG A 126 -6.09 16.51 5.44
C ARG A 126 -7.42 17.01 4.89
N GLU A 127 -7.70 18.30 5.08
CA GLU A 127 -8.93 18.94 4.61
C GLU A 127 -9.02 18.90 3.08
N LYS A 128 -7.92 19.19 2.38
CA LYS A 128 -7.85 19.17 0.92
C LYS A 128 -8.26 17.81 0.34
N TYR A 129 -7.74 16.71 0.90
CA TYR A 129 -7.86 15.40 0.26
C TYR A 129 -8.89 14.45 0.89
N TYR A 130 -9.22 14.59 2.17
CA TYR A 130 -9.97 13.55 2.89
C TYR A 130 -11.33 13.97 3.43
N ARG A 131 -11.61 15.28 3.56
CA ARG A 131 -12.88 15.76 4.16
C ARG A 131 -14.12 15.17 3.50
N ASN A 132 -14.09 15.04 2.17
CA ASN A 132 -15.22 14.58 1.36
C ASN A 132 -15.24 13.06 1.19
N LEU A 133 -14.24 12.36 1.74
CA LEU A 133 -14.08 10.91 1.61
C LEU A 133 -14.59 10.15 2.84
N MET A 134 -15.01 10.84 3.89
CA MET A 134 -15.59 10.19 5.08
C MET A 134 -16.80 9.31 4.76
N PRO A 135 -17.77 9.73 3.91
CA PRO A 135 -18.87 8.85 3.53
C PRO A 135 -18.44 7.56 2.82
N LEU A 136 -17.30 7.58 2.12
CA LEU A 136 -16.76 6.41 1.43
C LEU A 136 -16.24 5.38 2.44
N ILE A 137 -15.47 5.81 3.43
CA ILE A 137 -14.99 4.89 4.47
C ILE A 137 -16.11 4.43 5.39
N ASP A 138 -17.13 5.26 5.66
CA ASP A 138 -18.31 4.85 6.43
C ASP A 138 -19.03 3.68 5.75
N LYS A 139 -19.27 3.78 4.43
CA LYS A 139 -19.84 2.70 3.61
C LYS A 139 -19.07 1.39 3.76
N TYR A 140 -17.74 1.44 3.76
CA TYR A 140 -16.91 0.24 3.77
C TYR A 140 -16.55 -0.26 5.18
N SER A 141 -16.59 0.57 6.21
CA SER A 141 -16.25 0.16 7.58
C SER A 141 -17.25 -0.84 8.17
N GLU A 142 -18.50 -0.80 7.71
CA GLU A 142 -19.51 -1.81 8.08
C GLU A 142 -19.25 -3.17 7.41
N LEU A 143 -18.69 -3.16 6.19
CA LEU A 143 -18.49 -4.35 5.37
C LEU A 143 -17.10 -4.97 5.53
N LEU A 144 -16.12 -4.15 5.89
CA LEU A 144 -14.70 -4.47 6.03
C LEU A 144 -14.23 -4.00 7.41
N PRO A 145 -14.58 -4.74 8.48
CA PRO A 145 -14.36 -4.29 9.85
C PRO A 145 -12.87 -4.14 10.16
N TRP A 146 -12.56 -3.28 11.14
CA TRP A 146 -11.19 -3.02 11.58
C TRP A 146 -10.44 -4.31 11.96
N GLY A 147 -9.23 -4.49 11.42
CA GLY A 147 -8.44 -5.71 11.57
C GLY A 147 -7.78 -5.92 12.95
N GLY A 148 -8.11 -5.09 13.94
CA GLY A 148 -7.51 -5.11 15.28
C GLY A 148 -6.14 -4.44 15.32
N LYS A 149 -5.29 -4.81 16.30
CA LYS A 149 -4.02 -4.10 16.54
C LYS A 149 -3.08 -4.10 15.33
N ILE A 150 -2.52 -2.93 15.05
CA ILE A 150 -1.56 -2.69 13.97
C ILE A 150 -0.27 -2.08 14.50
N THR A 151 0.82 -2.22 13.74
CA THR A 151 2.11 -1.58 14.04
C THR A 151 1.92 -0.07 14.16
N SER A 152 2.19 0.50 15.34
CA SER A 152 1.85 1.90 15.66
C SER A 152 2.48 2.89 14.68
N GLU A 153 3.75 2.68 14.30
CA GLU A 153 4.47 3.54 13.38
C GLU A 153 3.89 3.53 11.95
N SER A 154 3.10 2.51 11.59
CA SER A 154 2.40 2.48 10.29
C SER A 154 1.29 3.53 10.20
N LEU A 155 0.71 3.96 11.33
CA LEU A 155 -0.35 4.98 11.32
C LEU A 155 0.11 6.34 10.82
N ARG A 156 1.42 6.65 10.94
CA ARG A 156 2.03 7.87 10.37
C ARG A 156 1.86 7.98 8.86
N PHE A 157 1.56 6.86 8.19
CA PHE A 157 1.39 6.76 6.74
C PHE A 157 -0.02 6.39 6.32
N PHE A 158 -0.96 6.26 7.26
CA PHE A 158 -2.35 5.95 6.94
C PHE A 158 -3.22 7.19 6.96
N SER A 159 -4.20 7.20 6.07
CA SER A 159 -5.19 8.26 6.02
C SER A 159 -6.37 7.98 6.96
N PRO A 160 -7.20 8.99 7.25
CA PRO A 160 -8.46 8.78 7.95
C PRO A 160 -9.46 7.88 7.21
N VAL A 161 -9.23 7.56 5.94
CA VAL A 161 -10.08 6.67 5.14
C VAL A 161 -9.46 5.30 4.89
N VAL A 162 -8.38 4.93 5.60
CA VAL A 162 -7.75 3.61 5.49
C VAL A 162 -8.75 2.49 5.80
N ILE A 163 -8.72 1.43 4.98
CA ILE A 163 -9.31 0.14 5.27
C ILE A 163 -8.16 -0.80 5.68
N TRP A 164 -8.04 -1.03 6.98
CA TRP A 164 -7.23 -2.10 7.55
C TRP A 164 -8.16 -3.18 8.08
N THR A 165 -8.13 -4.37 7.49
CA THR A 165 -9.07 -5.44 7.82
C THR A 165 -8.43 -6.83 7.75
N ILE A 166 -8.97 -7.73 8.56
CA ILE A 166 -8.68 -9.18 8.50
C ILE A 166 -10.01 -9.89 8.31
N LEU A 167 -10.12 -10.67 7.24
CA LEU A 167 -11.36 -11.29 6.79
C LEU A 167 -11.20 -12.79 6.62
N GLU A 168 -12.31 -13.51 6.66
CA GLU A 168 -12.36 -14.87 6.12
C GLU A 168 -12.22 -14.84 4.59
N PRO A 169 -11.47 -15.78 3.98
CA PRO A 169 -11.18 -15.77 2.54
C PRO A 169 -12.36 -16.34 1.72
N THR A 170 -13.51 -15.67 1.77
CA THR A 170 -14.75 -16.06 1.07
C THR A 170 -14.99 -15.22 -0.19
N GLU A 171 -15.75 -15.76 -1.14
CA GLU A 171 -16.08 -15.08 -2.42
C GLU A 171 -16.81 -13.76 -2.19
N ALA A 172 -17.74 -13.75 -1.23
CA ALA A 172 -18.45 -12.55 -0.83
C ALA A 172 -17.49 -11.47 -0.31
N ASN A 173 -16.57 -11.81 0.61
CA ASN A 173 -15.60 -10.85 1.14
C ASN A 173 -14.64 -10.34 0.06
N HIS A 174 -14.21 -11.22 -0.86
CA HIS A 174 -13.37 -10.83 -1.97
C HIS A 174 -14.09 -9.88 -2.96
N GLN A 175 -15.38 -10.09 -3.20
CA GLN A 175 -16.19 -9.20 -4.04
C GLN A 175 -16.46 -7.83 -3.39
N ILE A 176 -16.64 -7.80 -2.06
CA ILE A 176 -16.70 -6.54 -1.30
C ILE A 176 -15.36 -5.80 -1.41
N LEU A 177 -14.24 -6.50 -1.21
CA LEU A 177 -12.91 -5.94 -1.36
C LEU A 177 -12.66 -5.39 -2.78
N TYR A 178 -13.10 -6.12 -3.80
CA TYR A 178 -13.03 -5.65 -5.18
C TYR A 178 -13.81 -4.35 -5.38
N SER A 179 -15.02 -4.27 -4.82
CA SER A 179 -15.85 -3.05 -4.89
C SER A 179 -15.18 -1.88 -4.17
N ALA A 180 -14.62 -2.11 -2.98
CA ALA A 180 -13.86 -1.10 -2.23
C ALA A 180 -12.65 -0.60 -3.01
N PHE A 181 -11.85 -1.51 -3.57
CA PHE A 181 -10.71 -1.18 -4.40
C PHE A 181 -11.11 -0.29 -5.58
N MET A 182 -12.19 -0.65 -6.29
CA MET A 182 -12.66 0.12 -7.44
C MET A 182 -13.13 1.52 -7.05
N ASP A 183 -13.90 1.66 -5.96
CA ASP A 183 -14.36 2.97 -5.50
C ASP A 183 -13.19 3.85 -5.04
N TYR A 184 -12.25 3.30 -4.27
CA TYR A 184 -11.05 4.03 -3.81
C TYR A 184 -10.16 4.45 -4.97
N PHE A 185 -9.93 3.54 -5.93
CA PHE A 185 -9.08 3.85 -7.08
C PHE A 185 -9.73 4.89 -8.00
N LYS A 186 -11.06 4.83 -8.16
CA LYS A 186 -11.80 5.87 -8.88
C LYS A 186 -11.63 7.24 -8.23
N VAL A 187 -11.74 7.34 -6.90
CA VAL A 187 -11.47 8.59 -6.18
C VAL A 187 -10.05 9.08 -6.43
N TRP A 188 -9.06 8.20 -6.35
CA TRP A 188 -7.67 8.59 -6.62
C TRP A 188 -7.48 9.13 -8.05
N LEU A 189 -8.12 8.51 -9.04
CA LEU A 189 -8.11 8.99 -10.43
C LEU A 189 -8.80 10.35 -10.58
N GLU A 190 -9.89 10.61 -9.85
CA GLU A 190 -10.56 11.92 -9.84
C GLU A 190 -9.67 12.99 -9.20
N LEU A 191 -9.01 12.68 -8.09
CA LEU A 191 -8.01 13.57 -7.48
C LEU A 191 -6.86 13.87 -8.46
N MET A 192 -6.40 12.85 -9.21
CA MET A 192 -5.37 13.02 -10.23
C MET A 192 -5.80 13.96 -11.35
N ASP A 193 -7.04 13.88 -11.81
CA ASP A 193 -7.57 14.78 -12.84
C ASP A 193 -7.57 16.23 -12.35
N GLU A 194 -8.03 16.45 -11.12
CA GLU A 194 -8.11 17.77 -10.47
C GLU A 194 -6.74 18.31 -10.02
N ALA A 195 -5.71 17.48 -9.95
CA ALA A 195 -4.39 17.86 -9.45
C ALA A 195 -3.77 18.98 -10.30
N VAL A 196 -3.46 20.09 -9.63
CA VAL A 196 -2.76 21.24 -10.21
C VAL A 196 -1.26 21.05 -10.00
N GLN A 197 -0.49 21.26 -11.06
CA GLN A 197 0.96 21.19 -11.00
C GLN A 197 1.52 22.30 -10.10
N GLU A 198 2.33 21.93 -9.12
CA GLU A 198 3.07 22.87 -8.29
C GLU A 198 4.28 23.41 -9.07
N THR A 199 4.54 24.71 -8.92
CA THR A 199 5.64 25.42 -9.60
C THR A 199 6.70 25.91 -8.63
N SER A 200 6.38 25.99 -7.33
CA SER A 200 7.33 26.35 -6.28
C SER A 200 8.33 25.23 -6.07
N ARG A 201 9.61 25.52 -6.34
CA ARG A 201 10.70 24.55 -6.16
C ARG A 201 10.75 23.99 -4.73
N GLU A 202 10.56 24.84 -3.73
CA GLU A 202 10.56 24.45 -2.31
C GLU A 202 9.47 23.41 -2.01
N LYS A 203 8.25 23.63 -2.52
CA LYS A 203 7.14 22.69 -2.31
C LYS A 203 7.33 21.39 -3.07
N ILE A 204 7.83 21.45 -4.30
CA ILE A 204 8.17 20.25 -5.09
C ILE A 204 9.25 19.43 -4.35
N ASP A 205 10.28 20.08 -3.82
CA ASP A 205 11.35 19.42 -3.07
C ASP A 205 10.80 18.79 -1.77
N ARG A 206 9.87 19.47 -1.10
CA ARG A 206 9.16 18.93 0.08
C ARG A 206 8.28 17.72 -0.26
N ASN A 207 7.54 17.76 -1.37
CA ASN A 207 6.74 16.63 -1.85
C ASN A 207 7.64 15.43 -2.17
N ARG A 208 8.78 15.68 -2.84
CA ARG A 208 9.77 14.64 -3.17
C ARG A 208 10.32 14.00 -1.91
N GLU A 209 10.71 14.80 -0.92
CA GLU A 209 11.22 14.30 0.35
C GLU A 209 10.18 13.46 1.11
N ALA A 210 8.93 13.92 1.14
CA ALA A 210 7.85 13.18 1.78
C ALA A 210 7.60 11.81 1.12
N GLN A 211 7.62 11.76 -0.22
CA GLN A 211 7.53 10.50 -0.95
C GLN A 211 8.74 9.61 -0.67
N HIS A 212 9.94 10.17 -0.66
CA HIS A 212 11.17 9.45 -0.33
C HIS A 212 11.17 8.86 1.09
N LYS A 213 10.64 9.60 2.09
CA LYS A 213 10.44 9.13 3.46
C LYS A 213 9.49 7.92 3.51
N TYR A 214 8.37 7.98 2.80
CA TYR A 214 7.43 6.86 2.68
C TYR A 214 8.06 5.62 2.05
N LEU A 215 8.76 5.79 0.92
CA LEU A 215 9.43 4.69 0.22
C LEU A 215 10.53 4.07 1.08
N THR A 216 11.31 4.89 1.78
CA THR A 216 12.34 4.43 2.73
C THR A 216 11.74 3.62 3.87
N TRP A 217 10.62 4.07 4.45
CA TRP A 217 9.91 3.32 5.48
C TRP A 217 9.46 1.95 4.98
N ARG A 218 8.75 1.93 3.85
CA ARG A 218 8.20 0.70 3.28
C ARG A 218 9.32 -0.26 2.87
N ALA A 219 10.36 0.21 2.18
CA ALA A 219 11.46 -0.65 1.74
C ALA A 219 12.19 -1.36 2.90
N GLU A 220 12.20 -0.75 4.10
CA GLU A 220 12.85 -1.31 5.28
C GLU A 220 11.91 -2.17 6.13
N LYS A 221 10.63 -1.77 6.27
CA LYS A 221 9.69 -2.35 7.26
C LYS A 221 8.49 -3.08 6.67
N ASP A 222 8.42 -3.22 5.34
CA ASP A 222 7.28 -3.86 4.67
C ASP A 222 7.02 -5.28 5.20
N PRO A 223 5.76 -5.60 5.58
CA PRO A 223 5.44 -6.88 6.19
C PRO A 223 5.52 -8.07 5.23
N GLY A 224 5.48 -7.83 3.92
CA GLY A 224 5.54 -8.85 2.87
C GLY A 224 6.95 -9.33 2.54
N TYR A 225 8.00 -8.60 2.94
CA TYR A 225 9.39 -8.96 2.62
C TYR A 225 9.81 -10.39 3.01
N PRO A 226 9.45 -10.93 4.19
CA PRO A 226 9.78 -12.32 4.54
C PRO A 226 9.19 -13.35 3.58
N LEU A 227 7.98 -13.10 3.04
CA LEU A 227 7.36 -13.99 2.06
C LEU A 227 8.12 -13.92 0.73
N LEU A 228 8.47 -12.72 0.26
CA LEU A 228 9.27 -12.54 -0.96
C LEU A 228 10.62 -13.25 -0.83
N LYS A 229 11.33 -13.04 0.29
CA LYS A 229 12.60 -13.73 0.58
C LYS A 229 12.48 -15.25 0.53
N LYS A 230 11.37 -15.82 1.04
CA LYS A 230 11.10 -17.25 0.95
C LYS A 230 10.90 -17.70 -0.50
N LEU A 231 10.13 -16.96 -1.29
CA LEU A 231 9.69 -17.36 -2.62
C LEU A 231 10.77 -17.18 -3.71
N ILE A 232 11.60 -16.14 -3.62
CA ILE A 232 12.56 -15.78 -4.68
C ILE A 232 14.00 -15.61 -4.18
N GLY A 233 14.24 -15.83 -2.88
CA GLY A 233 15.57 -15.67 -2.27
C GLY A 233 15.87 -14.22 -1.84
N GLU A 234 16.89 -14.06 -1.00
CA GLU A 234 17.19 -12.78 -0.34
C GLU A 234 17.61 -11.67 -1.30
N CYS A 235 18.57 -11.94 -2.19
CA CYS A 235 19.06 -10.92 -3.13
C CYS A 235 17.95 -10.45 -4.07
N ALA A 236 17.20 -11.38 -4.68
CA ALA A 236 16.12 -11.03 -5.59
C ALA A 236 14.96 -10.32 -4.88
N ALA A 237 14.63 -10.72 -3.65
CA ALA A 237 13.62 -10.02 -2.85
C ALA A 237 14.05 -8.59 -2.52
N LYS A 238 15.32 -8.38 -2.17
CA LYS A 238 15.85 -7.03 -1.89
C LYS A 238 15.79 -6.14 -3.13
N ASP A 239 16.18 -6.66 -4.29
CA ASP A 239 16.10 -5.94 -5.57
C ASP A 239 14.64 -5.61 -5.92
N LEU A 240 13.74 -6.59 -5.86
CA LEU A 240 12.30 -6.39 -6.12
C LEU A 240 11.69 -5.33 -5.19
N VAL A 241 12.03 -5.34 -3.90
CA VAL A 241 11.55 -4.35 -2.95
C VAL A 241 12.06 -2.95 -3.30
N ARG A 242 13.36 -2.79 -3.53
CA ARG A 242 13.99 -1.47 -3.63
C ARG A 242 13.90 -0.83 -5.02
N GLU A 243 13.85 -1.65 -6.07
CA GLU A 243 13.96 -1.18 -7.45
C GLU A 243 12.67 -1.38 -8.26
N PHE A 244 11.65 -2.02 -7.66
CA PHE A 244 10.32 -2.16 -8.25
C PHE A 244 9.21 -1.67 -7.32
N LEU A 245 9.00 -2.33 -6.16
CA LEU A 245 7.88 -2.00 -5.26
C LEU A 245 7.97 -0.58 -4.69
N PHE A 246 9.18 -0.19 -4.30
CA PHE A 246 9.50 1.12 -3.74
C PHE A 246 10.61 1.82 -4.54
N GLU A 247 10.58 1.64 -5.87
CA GLU A 247 11.41 2.43 -6.78
C GLU A 247 11.20 3.93 -6.50
N GLY A 248 12.31 4.64 -6.37
CA GLY A 248 12.38 5.99 -5.82
C GLY A 248 13.20 6.09 -4.54
N VAL A 249 13.33 4.99 -3.77
CA VAL A 249 14.10 4.97 -2.50
C VAL A 249 15.59 5.27 -2.66
N SER A 250 16.14 5.09 -3.87
CA SER A 250 17.55 5.39 -4.17
C SER A 250 17.73 6.61 -5.08
N SER A 251 16.65 7.19 -5.60
CA SER A 251 16.67 8.22 -6.65
C SER A 251 15.98 9.53 -6.26
N LEU A 252 15.00 9.50 -5.36
CA LEU A 252 14.27 10.70 -4.92
C LEU A 252 14.96 11.47 -3.80
N GLY A 253 15.89 10.85 -3.08
CA GLY A 253 16.62 11.46 -1.98
C GLY A 253 17.84 10.66 -1.54
N THR A 254 18.60 11.22 -0.59
CA THR A 254 19.84 10.61 -0.08
C THR A 254 19.78 10.27 1.41
N LYS A 255 18.76 10.75 2.13
CA LYS A 255 18.57 10.47 3.56
C LYS A 255 18.34 8.97 3.78
N SER A 256 19.10 8.38 4.69
CA SER A 256 18.98 7.01 5.13
C SER A 256 17.72 6.78 5.98
N PHE A 257 17.40 5.51 6.24
CA PHE A 257 16.31 5.13 7.13
C PHE A 257 16.47 5.74 8.54
N LEU A 258 17.68 5.72 9.12
CA LEU A 258 17.93 6.26 10.45
C LEU A 258 17.90 7.79 10.52
N GLU A 259 18.11 8.49 9.40
CA GLU A 259 17.91 9.94 9.34
C GLU A 259 16.42 10.33 9.40
N TYR A 260 15.53 9.47 8.90
CA TYR A 260 14.08 9.69 9.00
C TYR A 260 13.46 9.11 10.27
N PHE A 261 14.00 7.99 10.77
CA PHE A 261 13.46 7.21 11.87
C PHE A 261 14.57 6.87 12.90
N PRO A 262 15.14 7.90 13.57
CA PRO A 262 16.26 7.71 14.50
C PRO A 262 15.91 6.82 15.69
N GLU A 263 14.63 6.66 16.03
CA GLU A 263 14.15 5.76 17.09
C GLU A 263 14.46 4.28 16.82
N TYR A 264 14.84 3.92 15.60
CA TYR A 264 15.30 2.58 15.23
C TYR A 264 16.83 2.41 15.30
N ALA A 265 17.60 3.44 15.65
CA ALA A 265 19.05 3.33 15.75
C ALA A 265 19.47 2.38 16.89
N GLN A 266 20.41 1.48 16.60
CA GLN A 266 21.12 0.70 17.60
C GLN A 266 22.44 1.38 17.97
N GLU A 267 23.02 1.01 19.12
CA GLU A 267 24.29 1.59 19.59
C GLU A 267 25.46 1.39 18.60
N ASP A 268 25.41 0.34 17.78
CA ASP A 268 26.40 0.04 16.73
C ASP A 268 26.14 0.78 15.40
N GLY A 269 25.14 1.66 15.35
CA GLY A 269 24.76 2.42 14.17
C GLY A 269 23.91 1.64 13.16
N THR A 270 23.50 0.40 13.46
CA THR A 270 22.63 -0.39 12.58
C THR A 270 21.15 -0.15 12.86
N VAL A 271 20.30 -0.58 11.92
CA VAL A 271 18.83 -0.48 12.05
C VAL A 271 18.30 -1.62 12.90
N ASN A 272 17.51 -1.28 13.92
CA ASN A 272 16.83 -2.27 14.75
C ASN A 272 15.91 -3.16 13.90
N LYS A 273 16.11 -4.48 13.99
CA LYS A 273 15.35 -5.48 13.22
C LYS A 273 13.88 -5.60 13.62
N LYS A 274 13.48 -5.04 14.77
CA LYS A 274 12.06 -4.98 15.14
C LYS A 274 11.29 -4.22 14.05
N ARG A 275 10.08 -4.71 13.75
CA ARG A 275 9.15 -3.98 12.87
C ARG A 275 8.66 -2.70 13.54
N SER A 276 8.43 -2.77 14.84
CA SER A 276 7.85 -1.71 15.65
C SER A 276 8.65 -1.56 16.93
N MET A 277 9.02 -0.32 17.24
CA MET A 277 9.62 0.06 18.51
C MET A 277 8.55 0.23 19.58
N ALA A 278 7.39 0.80 19.24
CA ALA A 278 6.25 0.98 20.14
C ALA A 278 5.40 -0.30 20.32
N GLY A 279 5.50 -1.26 19.40
CA GLY A 279 4.65 -2.44 19.35
C GLY A 279 3.35 -2.23 18.57
N LYS A 280 2.44 -3.20 18.67
CA LYS A 280 1.12 -3.10 18.03
C LYS A 280 0.11 -2.47 18.99
N SER A 281 -0.64 -1.48 18.52
CA SER A 281 -1.68 -0.78 19.27
C SER A 281 -2.96 -0.63 18.42
N PHE A 282 -3.93 0.14 18.90
CA PHE A 282 -5.17 0.50 18.20
C PHE A 282 -6.07 -0.71 17.90
N GLU A 283 -6.61 -1.31 18.97
CA GLU A 283 -7.60 -2.40 18.87
C GLU A 283 -8.86 -1.97 18.10
N ALA A 284 -9.23 -0.68 18.20
CA ALA A 284 -10.29 -0.06 17.43
C ALA A 284 -9.73 0.97 16.45
N ARG A 285 -10.53 1.33 15.44
CA ARG A 285 -10.22 2.36 14.45
C ARG A 285 -9.87 3.68 15.16
N PRO A 286 -8.69 4.28 14.94
CA PRO A 286 -8.24 5.44 15.70
C PRO A 286 -8.65 6.79 15.09
N TRP A 287 -9.69 6.82 14.25
CA TRP A 287 -10.28 8.05 13.71
C TRP A 287 -11.77 8.11 14.00
N ASP A 288 -12.28 9.31 14.27
CA ASP A 288 -13.72 9.56 14.37
C ASP A 288 -14.39 9.68 12.99
N ALA A 289 -15.72 9.88 12.98
CA ALA A 289 -16.51 10.04 11.76
C ALA A 289 -16.16 11.30 10.94
N HIS A 290 -15.38 12.22 11.50
CA HIS A 290 -14.88 13.42 10.82
C HIS A 290 -13.41 13.27 10.37
N GLY A 291 -12.84 12.07 10.53
CA GLY A 291 -11.46 11.79 10.17
C GLY A 291 -10.44 12.44 11.10
N GLN A 292 -10.84 12.87 12.30
CA GLN A 292 -9.92 13.34 13.32
C GLN A 292 -9.34 12.13 14.06
N PHE A 293 -8.02 12.18 14.28
CA PHE A 293 -7.34 11.13 15.03
C PHE A 293 -7.75 11.18 16.51
N ILE A 294 -8.26 10.06 17.03
CA ILE A 294 -8.74 9.89 18.41
C ILE A 294 -8.00 8.76 19.15
N GLY A 295 -6.89 8.28 18.60
CA GLY A 295 -6.12 7.14 19.13
C GLY A 295 -5.46 7.36 20.51
N GLY A 296 -5.77 8.45 21.21
CA GLY A 296 -5.18 8.87 22.47
C GLY A 296 -3.74 9.38 22.32
N ASP A 297 -3.26 10.12 23.33
CA ASP A 297 -1.84 10.47 23.49
C ASP A 297 -1.03 9.21 23.84
N ALA A 298 -0.92 8.28 22.90
CA ALA A 298 0.03 7.17 22.99
C ALA A 298 1.45 7.67 22.66
N GLY A 299 1.85 8.81 23.24
CA GLY A 299 3.16 9.44 23.04
C GLY A 299 3.36 9.94 21.62
N VAL A 300 3.64 11.22 21.48
CA VAL A 300 4.48 11.67 20.37
C VAL A 300 5.77 10.86 20.47
N TRP A 301 5.97 9.93 19.55
CA TRP A 301 7.25 9.25 19.34
C TRP A 301 7.75 9.63 17.97
#